data_AF-A0A3D0PEP3-F1
#
_entry.id   AF-A0A3D0PEP3-F1
#
_cell.length_a   1.000
_cell.length_b   1.000
_cell.length_c   1.000
_cell.angle_alpha   90.00
_cell.angle_beta   90.00
_cell.angle_gamma   90.00
#
_symmetry.space_group_name_H-M   'P 1'
#
loop_
_entity.id
_entity.type
_entity.pdbx_description
1 polymer ?
#
loop_
_entity_poly.entity_id
_entity_poly.type
_entity_poly.pdbx_seq_one_letter_code
_entity_poly.pdbx_strand_id
1 'polypeptide(L)'
;MSDARQLLGMKGASGTSSIWKLRLQLMKPVTWIPLIWGVLCGAAASGNFHWQTSDVLASLACMLMSGPLLAGFTQTINDYYDREIDAINEPYRPIPSGAIPLWQVKVQIWVLLIAGIAVSYGLDVWAGHSTPVLLLLALGGSFVSFIYSAPPLKLKQNG
;
A
#
# COMPACT_ATOMS: atom_id res chain seq x y z
N MET A 1 -10.90 -4.55 23.11
CA MET A 1 -9.89 -4.32 22.06
C MET A 1 -10.18 -2.99 21.39
N SER A 2 -9.16 -2.20 21.03
CA SER A 2 -9.36 -0.81 20.55
C SER A 2 -9.60 -0.74 19.05
N ASP A 3 -10.65 -0.01 18.63
CA ASP A 3 -10.98 0.29 17.24
C ASP A 3 -9.80 0.90 16.45
N ALA A 4 -8.91 1.63 17.11
CA ALA A 4 -7.72 2.20 16.48
C ALA A 4 -6.74 1.12 15.99
N ARG A 5 -6.55 0.04 16.77
CA ARG A 5 -5.68 -1.09 16.39
C ARG A 5 -6.23 -1.81 15.15
N GLN A 6 -7.55 -1.85 15.02
CA GLN A 6 -8.21 -2.42 13.87
C GLN A 6 -7.94 -1.60 12.61
N LEU A 7 -8.17 -0.29 12.67
CA LEU A 7 -7.93 0.59 11.53
C LEU A 7 -6.47 0.57 11.08
N LEU A 8 -5.54 0.42 12.03
CA LEU A 8 -4.10 0.33 11.75
C LEU A 8 -3.64 -1.04 11.20
N GLY A 9 -4.52 -2.06 11.16
CA GLY A 9 -4.18 -3.39 10.67
C GLY A 9 -3.30 -4.21 11.64
N MET A 10 -3.40 -3.95 12.95
CA MET A 10 -2.61 -4.64 13.97
C MET A 10 -3.26 -5.97 14.41
N LYS A 11 -2.45 -6.93 14.87
CA LYS A 11 -2.92 -8.22 15.41
C LYS A 11 -3.84 -8.03 16.62
N GLY A 12 -4.82 -8.94 16.75
CA GLY A 12 -5.80 -8.95 17.83
C GLY A 12 -6.66 -7.70 17.86
N ALA A 13 -7.29 -7.36 16.74
CA ALA A 13 -8.23 -6.25 16.65
C ALA A 13 -9.68 -6.74 16.77
N SER A 14 -10.59 -5.88 17.23
CA SER A 14 -12.03 -6.16 17.21
C SER A 14 -12.52 -6.38 15.76
N GLY A 15 -13.53 -7.23 15.58
CA GLY A 15 -14.19 -7.39 14.28
C GLY A 15 -15.02 -6.15 13.92
N THR A 16 -15.18 -5.85 12.62
CA THR A 16 -16.10 -4.82 12.13
C THR A 16 -16.94 -5.33 10.97
N SER A 17 -18.16 -4.82 10.84
CA SER A 17 -19.03 -5.03 9.69
C SER A 17 -18.91 -3.92 8.64
N SER A 18 -18.18 -2.83 8.93
CA SER A 18 -18.03 -1.71 7.99
C SER A 18 -17.05 -2.04 6.88
N ILE A 19 -17.53 -2.06 5.63
CA ILE A 19 -16.70 -2.38 4.46
C ILE A 19 -15.51 -1.42 4.30
N TRP A 20 -15.68 -0.13 4.60
CA TRP A 20 -14.62 0.87 4.49
C TRP A 20 -13.50 0.64 5.51
N LYS A 21 -13.87 0.26 6.74
CA LYS A 21 -12.90 -0.09 7.77
C LYS A 21 -12.12 -1.35 7.39
N LEU A 22 -12.78 -2.35 6.81
CA LEU A 22 -12.13 -3.58 6.32
C LEU A 22 -11.14 -3.28 5.19
N ARG A 23 -11.54 -2.45 4.22
CA ARG A 23 -10.66 -2.02 3.12
C ARG A 23 -9.43 -1.29 3.64
N LEU A 24 -9.61 -0.36 4.59
CA LEU A 24 -8.50 0.36 5.20
C LEU A 24 -7.59 -0.58 6.01
N GLN A 25 -8.17 -1.50 6.77
CA GLN A 25 -7.44 -2.49 7.56
C GLN A 25 -6.54 -3.37 6.68
N LEU A 26 -7.00 -3.79 5.50
CA LEU A 26 -6.20 -4.58 4.54
C LEU A 26 -4.96 -3.84 4.04
N MET A 27 -5.00 -2.51 3.99
CA MET A 27 -3.86 -1.70 3.56
C MET A 27 -2.82 -1.50 4.67
N LYS A 28 -3.11 -1.96 5.90
CA LYS A 28 -2.29 -1.87 7.12
C LYS A 28 -1.63 -0.50 7.30
N PRO A 29 -2.39 0.55 7.64
CA PRO A 29 -1.89 1.93 7.72
C PRO A 29 -0.68 2.16 8.62
N VAL A 30 -0.45 1.27 9.60
CA VAL A 30 0.79 1.28 10.39
C VAL A 30 2.06 1.22 9.53
N THR A 31 1.99 0.59 8.36
CA THR A 31 3.11 0.45 7.41
C THR A 31 3.40 1.74 6.63
N TRP A 32 2.48 2.72 6.63
CA TRP A 32 2.64 3.95 5.87
C TRP A 32 3.54 4.96 6.58
N ILE A 33 3.57 4.91 7.93
CA ILE A 33 4.36 5.81 8.78
C ILE A 33 5.83 5.87 8.34
N PRO A 34 6.56 4.75 8.20
CA PRO A 34 7.96 4.81 7.77
C PRO A 34 8.12 5.34 6.34
N LEU A 35 7.18 5.07 5.43
CA LEU A 35 7.24 5.52 4.04
C LEU A 35 7.01 7.03 3.91
N ILE A 36 6.02 7.56 4.64
CA ILE A 36 5.74 9.00 4.73
C ILE A 36 6.96 9.73 5.30
N TRP A 37 7.56 9.17 6.36
CA TRP A 37 8.78 9.75 6.93
C TRP A 37 9.95 9.73 5.94
N GLY A 38 10.10 8.64 5.19
CA GLY A 38 11.09 8.53 4.12
C GLY A 38 10.93 9.61 3.05
N VAL A 39 9.69 9.88 2.61
CA VAL A 39 9.40 10.96 1.65
C VAL A 39 9.74 12.33 2.23
N LEU A 40 9.35 12.62 3.47
CA LEU A 40 9.66 13.88 4.13
C LEU A 40 11.17 14.12 4.25
N CYS A 41 11.91 13.12 4.74
CA CYS A 41 13.36 13.20 4.84
C CYS A 41 14.02 13.33 3.47
N GLY A 42 13.51 12.62 2.45
CA GLY A 42 14.01 12.71 1.08
C GLY A 42 13.79 14.09 0.47
N ALA A 43 12.59 14.67 0.64
CA ALA A 43 12.29 16.02 0.18
C ALA A 43 13.21 17.05 0.85
N ALA A 44 13.36 17.00 2.18
CA ALA A 44 14.23 17.90 2.93
C ALA A 44 15.73 17.75 2.55
N ALA A 45 16.20 16.52 2.35
CA ALA A 45 17.60 16.23 2.02
C ALA A 45 17.93 16.50 0.54
N SER A 46 16.95 16.57 -0.34
CA SER A 46 17.16 16.76 -1.79
C SER A 46 17.81 18.08 -2.16
N GLY A 47 17.75 19.09 -1.29
CA GLY A 47 18.16 20.46 -1.59
C GLY A 47 17.29 21.19 -2.62
N ASN A 48 16.24 20.54 -3.13
CA ASN A 48 15.35 21.08 -4.16
C ASN A 48 13.96 21.45 -3.63
N PHE A 49 13.64 21.06 -2.40
CA PHE A 49 12.37 21.42 -1.78
C PHE A 49 12.38 22.87 -1.33
N HIS A 50 11.41 23.64 -1.83
CA HIS A 50 11.14 25.00 -1.39
C HIS A 50 9.74 25.04 -0.75
N TRP A 51 9.50 25.98 0.17
CA TRP A 51 8.19 26.18 0.79
C TRP A 51 7.19 26.83 -0.18
N GLN A 52 6.94 26.16 -1.30
CA GLN A 52 5.99 26.54 -2.34
C GLN A 52 4.86 25.52 -2.41
N THR A 53 3.69 25.96 -2.83
CA THR A 53 2.50 25.11 -2.91
C THR A 53 2.72 23.91 -3.84
N SER A 54 3.46 24.08 -4.94
CA SER A 54 3.83 23.01 -5.87
C SER A 54 4.57 21.87 -5.18
N ASP A 55 5.59 22.21 -4.40
CA ASP A 55 6.51 21.25 -3.79
C ASP A 55 5.85 20.52 -2.61
N VAL A 56 5.00 21.25 -1.86
CA VAL A 56 4.16 20.64 -0.82
C VAL A 56 3.19 19.64 -1.44
N LEU A 57 2.50 20.01 -2.53
CA LEU A 57 1.57 19.12 -3.22
C LEU A 57 2.28 17.90 -3.82
N ALA A 58 3.46 18.08 -4.41
CA ALA A 58 4.27 16.97 -4.91
C ALA A 58 4.71 16.03 -3.77
N SER A 59 5.11 16.58 -2.61
CA SER A 59 5.47 15.79 -1.44
C SER A 59 4.26 14.99 -0.91
N LEU A 60 3.08 15.61 -0.82
CA LEU A 60 1.85 14.93 -0.43
C LEU A 60 1.45 13.83 -1.44
N ALA A 61 1.62 14.07 -2.73
CA ALA A 61 1.40 13.08 -3.77
C ALA A 61 2.39 11.90 -3.66
N CYS A 62 3.67 12.17 -3.37
CA CYS A 62 4.66 11.13 -3.08
C CYS A 62 4.27 10.30 -1.85
N MET A 63 3.79 10.92 -0.77
CA MET A 63 3.31 10.23 0.44
C MET A 63 2.08 9.36 0.16
N LEU A 64 1.11 9.89 -0.61
CA LEU A 64 -0.08 9.16 -1.03
C LEU A 64 0.29 7.94 -1.90
N MET A 65 1.17 8.15 -2.87
CA MET A 65 1.67 7.12 -3.77
C MET A 65 2.38 5.99 -3.02
N SER A 66 3.37 6.34 -2.20
CA SER A 66 4.22 5.36 -1.50
C SER A 66 3.46 4.62 -0.39
N GLY A 67 2.73 5.33 0.47
CA GLY A 67 2.01 4.76 1.60
C GLY A 67 0.68 4.14 1.19
N PRO A 68 -0.44 4.90 1.24
CA PRO A 68 -1.77 4.36 1.00
C PRO A 68 -1.91 3.56 -0.30
N LEU A 69 -1.33 4.02 -1.42
CA LEU A 69 -1.53 3.36 -2.71
C LEU A 69 -0.62 2.12 -2.87
N LEU A 70 0.69 2.29 -2.97
CA LEU A 70 1.60 1.17 -3.30
C LEU A 70 1.90 0.27 -2.10
N ALA A 71 2.05 0.80 -0.89
CA ALA A 71 2.14 -0.07 0.29
C ALA A 71 0.79 -0.71 0.61
N GLY A 72 -0.31 0.01 0.45
CA GLY A 72 -1.66 -0.58 0.55
C GLY A 72 -1.87 -1.72 -0.45
N PHE A 73 -1.44 -1.55 -1.70
CA PHE A 73 -1.42 -2.61 -2.72
C PHE A 73 -0.60 -3.81 -2.23
N THR A 74 0.63 -3.56 -1.77
CA THR A 74 1.57 -4.58 -1.29
C THR A 74 0.99 -5.39 -0.12
N GLN A 75 0.34 -4.74 0.83
CA GLN A 75 -0.26 -5.42 1.98
C GLN A 75 -1.53 -6.18 1.59
N THR A 76 -2.36 -5.59 0.73
CA THR A 76 -3.63 -6.21 0.31
C THR A 76 -3.38 -7.44 -0.57
N ILE A 77 -2.41 -7.38 -1.50
CA ILE A 77 -2.07 -8.52 -2.35
C ILE A 77 -1.43 -9.65 -1.55
N ASN A 78 -0.64 -9.32 -0.54
CA ASN A 78 -0.05 -10.29 0.38
C ASN A 78 -1.14 -11.06 1.15
N ASP A 79 -2.05 -10.35 1.81
CA ASP A 79 -3.16 -10.98 2.55
C ASP A 79 -4.08 -11.78 1.60
N TYR A 80 -4.25 -11.35 0.35
CA TYR A 80 -5.05 -12.09 -0.64
C TYR A 80 -4.44 -13.46 -1.01
N TYR A 81 -3.12 -13.55 -1.14
CA TYR A 81 -2.41 -14.80 -1.49
C TYR A 81 -2.03 -15.64 -0.26
N ASP A 82 -2.00 -15.05 0.93
CA ASP A 82 -1.76 -15.76 2.20
C ASP A 82 -3.06 -16.22 2.87
N ARG A 83 -4.24 -15.92 2.30
CA ARG A 83 -5.57 -16.21 2.87
C ARG A 83 -5.77 -17.64 3.42
N GLU A 84 -5.17 -18.66 2.79
CA GLU A 84 -5.31 -20.06 3.23
C GLU A 84 -4.44 -20.35 4.45
N ILE A 85 -3.24 -19.77 4.51
CA ILE A 85 -2.33 -19.84 5.67
C ILE A 85 -2.91 -19.02 6.83
N ASP A 86 -3.40 -17.82 6.52
CA ASP A 86 -4.02 -16.93 7.50
C ASP A 86 -5.33 -17.51 8.05
N ALA A 87 -6.05 -18.36 7.30
CA ALA A 87 -7.22 -19.07 7.82
C ALA A 87 -6.89 -20.01 8.98
N ILE A 88 -5.65 -20.53 9.02
CA ILE A 88 -5.16 -21.40 10.09
C ILE A 88 -4.60 -20.55 11.25
N ASN A 89 -3.75 -19.56 10.93
CA ASN A 89 -2.98 -18.82 11.92
C ASN A 89 -3.72 -17.62 12.52
N GLU A 90 -4.50 -16.90 11.72
CA GLU A 90 -5.17 -15.66 12.10
C GLU A 90 -6.60 -15.58 11.48
N PRO A 91 -7.51 -16.52 11.85
CA PRO A 91 -8.81 -16.71 11.19
C PRO A 91 -9.73 -15.49 11.27
N TYR A 92 -9.47 -14.57 12.21
CA TYR A 92 -10.23 -13.33 12.39
C TYR A 92 -9.89 -12.24 11.37
N ARG A 93 -8.86 -12.43 10.52
CA ARG A 93 -8.50 -11.45 9.48
C ARG A 93 -9.65 -11.23 8.48
N PRO A 94 -9.73 -10.06 7.81
CA PRO A 94 -10.85 -9.74 6.92
C PRO A 94 -11.12 -10.77 5.81
N ILE A 95 -10.07 -11.32 5.20
CA ILE A 95 -10.22 -12.26 4.07
C ILE A 95 -10.59 -13.66 4.55
N PRO A 96 -9.84 -14.30 5.49
CA PRO A 96 -10.16 -15.65 5.94
C PRO A 96 -11.48 -15.76 6.68
N SER A 97 -11.86 -14.73 7.45
CA SER A 97 -13.15 -14.69 8.16
C SER A 97 -14.36 -14.54 7.22
N GLY A 98 -14.14 -14.23 5.94
CA GLY A 98 -15.20 -13.92 4.99
C GLY A 98 -15.86 -12.55 5.19
N ALA A 99 -15.31 -11.68 6.04
CA ALA A 99 -15.86 -10.35 6.28
C ALA A 99 -15.86 -9.44 5.03
N ILE A 100 -14.96 -9.70 4.07
CA ILE A 100 -14.94 -9.04 2.76
C ILE A 100 -14.87 -10.08 1.63
N PRO A 101 -15.71 -9.99 0.59
CA PRO A 101 -15.69 -10.94 -0.51
C PRO A 101 -14.43 -10.76 -1.38
N LEU A 102 -13.86 -11.87 -1.85
CA LEU A 102 -12.59 -11.89 -2.60
C LEU A 102 -12.58 -11.01 -3.85
N TRP A 103 -13.71 -10.87 -4.55
CA TRP A 103 -13.79 -10.02 -5.73
C TRP A 103 -13.58 -8.54 -5.37
N GLN A 104 -14.04 -8.08 -4.20
CA GLN A 104 -13.84 -6.71 -3.73
C GLN A 104 -12.38 -6.44 -3.38
N VAL A 105 -11.69 -7.45 -2.83
CA VAL A 105 -10.25 -7.39 -2.56
C VAL A 105 -9.46 -7.30 -3.87
N LYS A 106 -9.81 -8.10 -4.88
CA LYS A 106 -9.20 -8.00 -6.22
C LYS A 106 -9.38 -6.60 -6.83
N VAL A 107 -10.58 -6.05 -6.75
CA VAL A 107 -10.86 -4.68 -7.22
C VAL A 107 -9.99 -3.68 -6.46
N GLN A 108 -9.87 -3.80 -5.14
CA GLN A 108 -9.01 -2.94 -4.34
C GLN A 108 -7.54 -3.02 -4.76
N ILE A 109 -7.01 -4.22 -4.99
CA ILE A 109 -5.64 -4.44 -5.48
C ILE A 109 -5.41 -3.67 -6.79
N TRP A 110 -6.30 -3.82 -7.76
CA TRP A 110 -6.19 -3.13 -9.05
C TRP A 110 -6.32 -1.61 -8.93
N VAL A 111 -7.29 -1.13 -8.15
CA VAL A 111 -7.49 0.32 -7.93
C VAL A 111 -6.24 0.93 -7.28
N LEU A 112 -5.69 0.29 -6.24
CA LEU A 112 -4.49 0.79 -5.56
C LEU A 112 -3.26 0.79 -6.48
N LEU A 113 -3.07 -0.27 -7.26
CA LEU A 113 -1.97 -0.37 -8.21
C LEU A 113 -2.07 0.71 -9.30
N ILE A 114 -3.21 0.80 -9.97
CA ILE A 114 -3.42 1.75 -11.07
C ILE A 114 -3.33 3.18 -10.56
N ALA A 115 -3.93 3.50 -9.40
CA ALA A 115 -3.83 4.81 -8.81
C ALA A 115 -2.37 5.16 -8.43
N GLY A 116 -1.63 4.21 -7.85
CA GLY A 116 -0.22 4.42 -7.51
C GLY A 116 0.65 4.70 -8.75
N ILE A 117 0.43 3.94 -9.84
CA ILE A 117 1.10 4.14 -11.13
C ILE A 117 0.70 5.48 -11.77
N ALA A 118 -0.57 5.88 -11.68
CA ALA A 118 -1.04 7.14 -12.23
C ALA A 118 -0.41 8.34 -11.49
N VAL A 119 -0.33 8.28 -10.16
CA VAL A 119 0.32 9.32 -9.36
C VAL A 119 1.83 9.38 -9.63
N SER A 120 2.51 8.24 -9.77
CA SER A 120 3.94 8.21 -10.08
C SER A 120 4.25 8.88 -11.42
N TYR A 121 3.48 8.57 -12.46
CA TYR A 121 3.62 9.22 -13.76
C TYR A 121 3.30 10.72 -13.69
N GLY A 122 2.24 11.10 -12.97
CA GLY A 122 1.91 12.52 -12.76
C GLY A 122 3.04 13.30 -12.09
N LEU A 123 3.74 12.68 -11.13
CA LEU A 123 4.92 13.26 -10.49
C LEU A 123 6.11 13.39 -11.44
N ASP A 124 6.37 12.40 -12.31
CA ASP A 124 7.41 12.51 -13.34
C ASP A 124 7.13 13.67 -14.31
N VAL A 125 5.87 13.83 -14.75
CA VAL A 125 5.45 14.94 -15.62
C VAL A 125 5.61 16.29 -14.91
N TRP A 126 5.18 16.38 -13.65
CA TRP A 126 5.32 17.59 -12.84
C TRP A 126 6.80 17.98 -12.64
N ALA A 127 7.66 17.00 -12.38
CA ALA A 127 9.09 17.21 -12.19
C ALA A 127 9.86 17.47 -13.51
N GLY A 128 9.20 17.32 -14.67
CA GLY A 128 9.85 17.49 -15.98
C GLY A 128 10.91 16.42 -16.27
N HIS A 129 10.76 15.21 -15.72
CA HIS A 129 11.73 14.14 -15.91
C HIS A 129 11.76 13.66 -17.37
N SER A 130 12.93 13.71 -18.02
CA SER A 130 13.13 13.17 -19.37
C SER A 130 12.97 11.64 -19.43
N THR A 131 13.38 10.96 -18.36
CA THR A 131 13.15 9.53 -18.14
C THR A 131 12.19 9.39 -16.97
N PRO A 132 11.06 8.68 -17.08
CA PRO A 132 10.05 8.63 -16.02
C PRO A 132 10.49 7.71 -14.86
N VAL A 133 11.45 8.18 -14.07
CA VAL A 133 12.12 7.40 -13.02
C VAL A 133 11.13 6.97 -11.93
N LEU A 134 10.19 7.83 -11.54
CA LEU A 134 9.21 7.48 -10.49
C LEU A 134 8.24 6.39 -10.97
N LEU A 135 7.80 6.45 -12.22
CA LEU A 135 7.01 5.41 -12.86
C LEU A 135 7.76 4.08 -12.89
N LEU A 136 9.03 4.09 -13.33
CA LEU A 136 9.85 2.88 -13.38
C LEU A 136 10.06 2.27 -12.00
N LEU A 137 10.30 3.09 -10.98
CA LEU A 137 10.40 2.64 -9.58
C LEU A 137 9.08 2.09 -9.06
N ALA A 138 7.95 2.73 -9.37
CA ALA A 138 6.63 2.25 -8.97
C ALA A 138 6.29 0.91 -9.62
N LEU A 139 6.58 0.75 -10.91
CA LEU A 139 6.40 -0.51 -11.65
C LEU A 139 7.32 -1.61 -11.10
N GLY A 140 8.60 -1.30 -10.93
CA GLY A 140 9.59 -2.24 -10.38
C GLY A 140 9.24 -2.69 -8.96
N GLY A 141 8.91 -1.75 -8.08
CA GLY A 141 8.49 -2.05 -6.70
C GLY A 141 7.20 -2.87 -6.64
N SER A 142 6.21 -2.52 -7.47
CA SER A 142 4.95 -3.28 -7.57
C SER A 142 5.18 -4.69 -8.11
N PHE A 143 6.08 -4.85 -9.09
CA PHE A 143 6.48 -6.15 -9.61
C PHE A 143 7.20 -7.00 -8.55
N VAL A 144 8.14 -6.41 -7.80
CA VAL A 144 8.81 -7.08 -6.68
C VAL A 144 7.80 -7.52 -5.61
N SER A 145 6.85 -6.65 -5.25
CA SER A 145 5.76 -7.01 -4.33
C SER A 145 4.92 -8.16 -4.88
N PHE A 146 4.60 -8.14 -6.17
CA PHE A 146 3.83 -9.21 -6.81
C PHE A 146 4.57 -10.55 -6.77
N ILE A 147 5.83 -10.62 -7.19
CA ILE A 147 6.58 -11.89 -7.20
C ILE A 147 6.89 -12.41 -5.80
N TYR A 148 6.93 -11.53 -4.80
CA TYR A 148 7.09 -11.90 -3.40
C TYR A 148 5.85 -12.62 -2.84
N SER A 149 4.65 -12.13 -3.20
CA SER A 149 3.38 -12.62 -2.65
C SER A 149 2.62 -13.62 -3.54
N ALA A 150 2.75 -13.52 -4.87
CA ALA A 150 1.93 -14.25 -5.83
C ALA A 150 2.68 -15.42 -6.50
N PRO A 151 1.97 -16.52 -6.83
CA PRO A 151 2.51 -17.59 -7.70
C PRO A 151 2.84 -17.05 -9.11
N PRO A 152 3.80 -17.65 -9.84
CA PRO A 152 4.47 -18.93 -9.56
C PRO A 152 5.74 -18.82 -8.69
N LEU A 153 6.30 -17.62 -8.51
CA LEU A 153 7.53 -17.44 -7.73
C LEU A 153 7.27 -17.50 -6.22
N LYS A 154 6.28 -16.73 -5.73
CA LYS A 154 5.91 -16.53 -4.32
C LYS A 154 7.13 -16.69 -3.40
N LEU A 155 8.11 -15.79 -3.53
CA LEU A 155 9.43 -15.94 -2.90
C LEU A 155 9.36 -16.11 -1.38
N LYS A 156 8.31 -15.59 -0.74
CA LYS A 156 7.98 -15.88 0.66
C LYS A 156 7.35 -17.27 0.78
N GLN A 157 8.16 -18.33 0.74
CA GLN A 157 7.66 -19.70 0.81
C GLN A 157 7.48 -20.24 2.24
N ASN A 158 8.23 -19.75 3.24
CA ASN A 158 8.28 -20.37 4.58
C ASN A 158 8.50 -19.34 5.72
N GLY A 159 7.48 -18.59 6.10
CA GLY A 159 7.53 -17.70 7.26
C GLY A 159 6.25 -17.78 8.09
#